data_AF-A0ABC9YSP8-F1
#
_entry.id   AF-A0ABC9YSP8-F1
#
_cell.length_a   1.000
_cell.length_b   1.000
_cell.length_c   1.000
_cell.angle_alpha   90.00
_cell.angle_beta   90.00
_cell.angle_gamma   90.00
#
_symmetry.space_group_name_H-M   'P 1'
#
loop_
_entity.id
_entity.type
_entity.pdbx_description
1 polymer ?
#
loop_
_entity_poly.entity_id
_entity_poly.type
_entity_poly.pdbx_seq_one_letter_code
_entity_poly.pdbx_strand_id
1 'polypeptide(L)'
;MFGIIRPCRHRLGEELGRAWLAQLCGLCLALRDDHGQSARLATNYDGLIISALVEAQSTVSPTRRAAGPCPLRGMKRADVATGDCVRLAATVSLVLAAAKVRDHADDHDGVAGAAGFRPAARRIARRWARQGESTGAGLGFDTGVLVTAVDRQGEVEAAAVIGTPLLEVTEPTETATAFGHTAVLAGGPAIRRRWPRLADCSAA
;
A
#
# COMPACT_ATOMS: atom_id res chain seq x y z
N MET A 1 -2.04 8.22 -9.21
CA MET A 1 -2.43 7.07 -8.37
C MET A 1 -2.02 5.83 -9.13
N PHE A 2 -1.21 4.97 -8.52
CA PHE A 2 -0.76 3.70 -9.11
C PHE A 2 -1.57 2.53 -8.53
N GLY A 3 -1.28 1.33 -9.00
CA GLY A 3 -1.89 0.08 -8.57
C GLY A 3 -2.75 -0.58 -9.64
N ILE A 4 -2.89 -1.89 -9.51
CA ILE A 4 -3.57 -2.74 -10.52
C ILE A 4 -5.08 -2.76 -10.27
N ILE A 5 -5.49 -2.65 -9.01
CA ILE A 5 -6.89 -2.77 -8.63
C ILE A 5 -7.59 -1.43 -8.89
N ARG A 6 -8.65 -1.43 -9.72
CA ARG A 6 -9.55 -0.28 -9.84
C ARG A 6 -11.00 -0.70 -9.66
N PRO A 7 -11.76 -0.04 -8.76
CA PRO A 7 -13.17 -0.32 -8.60
C PRO A 7 -13.93 0.19 -9.84
N CYS A 8 -14.84 -0.63 -10.36
CA CYS A 8 -15.81 -0.16 -11.34
C CYS A 8 -16.86 0.70 -10.62
N ARG A 9 -16.76 2.02 -10.77
CA ARG A 9 -17.67 2.98 -10.11
C ARG A 9 -19.15 2.74 -10.43
N HIS A 10 -19.45 2.24 -11.63
CA HIS A 10 -20.82 1.91 -12.04
C HIS A 10 -21.42 0.71 -11.29
N ARG A 11 -20.57 -0.12 -10.68
CA ARG A 11 -20.97 -1.33 -9.93
C ARG A 11 -20.80 -1.18 -8.43
N LEU A 12 -20.22 -0.08 -7.96
CA LEU A 12 -20.26 0.27 -6.54
C LEU A 12 -21.60 0.91 -6.22
N GLY A 13 -22.43 0.22 -5.43
CA GLY A 13 -23.59 0.83 -4.79
C GLY A 13 -23.17 1.99 -3.88
N GLU A 14 -24.13 2.82 -3.47
CA GLU A 14 -23.87 4.04 -2.71
C GLU A 14 -23.11 3.79 -1.39
N GLU A 15 -23.50 2.74 -0.66
CA GLU A 15 -22.86 2.36 0.59
C GLU A 15 -21.37 2.00 0.40
N LEU A 16 -21.09 1.11 -0.55
CA LEU A 16 -19.72 0.70 -0.86
C LEU A 16 -18.90 1.88 -1.42
N GLY A 17 -19.54 2.77 -2.19
CA GLY A 17 -18.93 4.01 -2.66
C GLY A 17 -18.51 4.94 -1.51
N ARG A 18 -19.36 5.10 -0.49
CA ARG A 18 -19.02 5.87 0.72
C ARG A 18 -17.90 5.22 1.52
N ALA A 19 -17.95 3.91 1.73
CA ALA A 19 -16.88 3.17 2.42
C ALA A 19 -15.54 3.30 1.67
N TRP A 20 -15.56 3.10 0.34
CA TRP A 20 -14.39 3.26 -0.50
C TRP A 20 -13.78 4.66 -0.42
N LEU A 21 -14.62 5.71 -0.51
CA LEU A 21 -14.16 7.09 -0.39
C LEU A 21 -13.58 7.38 1.00
N ALA A 22 -14.19 6.83 2.06
CA ALA A 22 -13.70 6.97 3.43
C ALA A 22 -12.31 6.33 3.58
N GLN A 23 -12.09 5.14 3.02
CA GLN A 23 -10.77 4.47 3.01
C GLN A 23 -9.74 5.24 2.19
N LEU A 24 -10.09 5.66 0.97
CA LEU A 24 -9.19 6.44 0.10
C LEU A 24 -8.72 7.74 0.77
N CYS A 25 -9.67 8.47 1.35
CA CYS A 25 -9.36 9.72 2.01
C CYS A 25 -8.63 9.49 3.34
N GLY A 26 -8.97 8.42 4.06
CA GLY A 26 -8.27 7.99 5.27
C GLY A 26 -6.80 7.68 4.99
N LEU A 27 -6.52 6.87 3.96
CA LEU A 27 -5.18 6.56 3.47
C LEU A 27 -4.40 7.84 3.09
N CYS A 28 -4.99 8.70 2.27
CA CYS A 28 -4.35 9.95 1.83
C CYS A 28 -3.98 10.86 3.02
N LEU A 29 -4.85 10.91 4.04
CA LEU A 29 -4.63 11.71 5.24
C LEU A 29 -3.63 11.05 6.18
N ALA A 30 -3.64 9.72 6.35
CA ALA A 30 -2.64 8.99 7.12
C ALA A 30 -1.24 9.19 6.51
N LEU A 31 -1.10 9.08 5.19
CA LEU A 31 0.15 9.39 4.49
C LEU A 31 0.64 10.82 4.79
N ARG A 32 -0.27 11.80 4.76
CA ARG A 32 0.05 13.20 5.05
C ARG A 32 0.48 13.39 6.50
N ASP A 33 -0.28 12.84 7.43
CA ASP A 33 -0.15 13.08 8.87
C ASP A 33 1.10 12.38 9.41
N ASP A 34 1.39 11.16 8.96
CA ASP A 34 2.54 10.37 9.45
C ASP A 34 3.83 10.65 8.66
N HIS A 35 3.74 11.02 7.37
CA HIS A 35 4.90 11.06 6.47
C HIS A 35 5.09 12.38 5.70
N GLY A 36 4.13 13.31 5.81
CA GLY A 36 4.18 14.65 5.25
C GLY A 36 3.45 14.82 3.92
N GLN A 37 3.33 16.06 3.44
CA GLN A 37 2.49 16.40 2.27
C GLN A 37 2.86 15.66 0.99
N SER A 38 4.15 15.46 0.73
CA SER A 38 4.61 14.75 -0.48
C SER A 38 4.20 13.28 -0.49
N ALA A 39 4.06 12.64 0.69
CA ALA A 39 3.66 11.25 0.80
C ALA A 39 2.23 11.00 0.31
N ARG A 40 1.39 12.05 0.20
CA ARG A 40 0.06 11.94 -0.42
C ARG A 40 0.11 11.43 -1.86
N LEU A 41 1.23 11.64 -2.56
CA LEU A 41 1.46 11.10 -3.90
C LEU A 41 1.57 9.57 -3.92
N ALA A 42 1.92 8.96 -2.78
CA ALA A 42 1.98 7.51 -2.63
C ALA A 42 0.59 6.85 -2.51
N THR A 43 -0.50 7.64 -2.41
CA THR A 43 -1.86 7.10 -2.38
C THR A 43 -2.07 6.22 -3.61
N ASN A 44 -2.44 4.96 -3.38
CA ASN A 44 -2.67 3.95 -4.41
C ASN A 44 -3.86 3.05 -4.03
N TYR A 45 -4.41 2.34 -5.00
CA TYR A 45 -5.59 1.50 -4.77
C TYR A 45 -5.27 0.18 -4.07
N ASP A 46 -4.07 -0.37 -4.27
CA ASP A 46 -3.68 -1.64 -3.67
C ASP A 46 -3.61 -1.51 -2.13
N GLY A 47 -3.06 -0.40 -1.62
CA GLY A 47 -3.08 -0.05 -0.19
C GLY A 47 -4.49 0.18 0.34
N LEU A 48 -5.40 0.74 -0.46
CA LEU A 48 -6.80 0.89 -0.06
C LEU A 48 -7.46 -0.47 0.18
N ILE A 49 -7.15 -1.49 -0.64
CA ILE A 49 -7.63 -2.86 -0.41
C ILE A 49 -7.08 -3.41 0.92
N ILE A 50 -5.83 -3.13 1.28
CA ILE A 50 -5.28 -3.52 2.58
C ILE A 50 -6.10 -2.94 3.74
N SER A 51 -6.43 -1.64 3.72
CA SER A 51 -7.24 -1.06 4.80
C SER A 51 -8.68 -1.58 4.80
N ALA A 52 -9.28 -1.76 3.62
CA ALA A 52 -10.62 -2.33 3.48
C ALA A 52 -10.70 -3.78 3.99
N LEU A 53 -9.64 -4.57 3.78
CA LEU A 53 -9.56 -5.95 4.27
C LEU A 53 -9.42 -6.01 5.79
N VAL A 54 -8.59 -5.17 6.41
CA VAL A 54 -8.50 -5.08 7.88
C VAL A 54 -9.88 -4.75 8.45
N GLU A 55 -10.56 -3.77 7.86
CA GLU A 55 -11.89 -3.36 8.30
C GLU A 55 -12.94 -4.47 8.12
N ALA A 56 -12.96 -5.15 6.99
CA ALA A 56 -13.90 -6.24 6.72
C ALA A 56 -13.67 -7.48 7.61
N GLN A 57 -12.44 -7.69 8.07
CA GLN A 57 -12.09 -8.78 8.98
C GLN A 57 -12.34 -8.43 10.45
N SER A 58 -12.40 -7.15 10.79
CA SER A 58 -12.54 -6.69 12.17
C SER A 58 -13.95 -6.96 12.70
N THR A 59 -14.04 -7.42 13.95
CA THR A 59 -15.31 -7.55 14.69
C THR A 59 -15.73 -6.24 15.35
N VAL A 60 -14.84 -5.26 15.38
CA VAL A 60 -15.07 -3.91 15.92
C VAL A 60 -15.64 -3.02 14.83
N SER A 61 -16.58 -2.15 15.20
CA SER A 61 -17.17 -1.20 14.26
C SER A 61 -16.12 -0.26 13.64
N PRO A 62 -16.21 0.03 12.33
CA PRO A 62 -15.29 0.92 11.65
C PRO A 62 -15.23 2.31 12.29
N THR A 63 -14.03 2.77 12.67
CA THR A 63 -13.87 4.14 13.16
C THR A 63 -13.81 5.13 12.01
N ARG A 64 -14.50 6.26 12.19
CA ARG A 64 -14.57 7.37 11.24
C ARG A 64 -14.33 8.69 11.95
N ARG A 65 -13.77 9.66 11.22
CA ARG A 65 -13.74 11.06 11.65
C ARG A 65 -14.15 11.98 10.51
N ALA A 66 -14.73 13.13 10.84
CA ALA A 66 -15.00 14.16 9.85
C ALA A 66 -13.69 14.77 9.33
N ALA A 67 -13.53 14.81 8.01
CA ALA A 67 -12.46 15.53 7.33
C ALA A 67 -13.00 16.82 6.70
N GLY A 68 -12.16 17.87 6.74
CA GLY A 68 -12.47 19.16 6.14
C GLY A 68 -12.59 19.13 4.61
N PRO A 69 -12.90 20.29 3.99
CA PRO A 69 -12.90 20.47 2.54
C PRO A 69 -11.61 19.95 1.87
N CYS A 70 -11.74 19.27 0.73
CA CYS A 70 -10.58 18.79 -0.04
C CYS A 70 -10.75 19.10 -1.53
N PRO A 71 -9.74 19.64 -2.22
CA PRO A 71 -9.79 19.91 -3.66
C PRO A 71 -10.14 18.66 -4.48
N LEU A 72 -9.60 17.49 -4.12
CA LEU A 72 -9.87 16.22 -4.80
C LEU A 72 -11.32 15.71 -4.62
N ARG A 73 -12.10 16.34 -3.73
CA ARG A 73 -13.54 16.10 -3.53
C ARG A 73 -14.40 17.29 -3.94
N GLY A 74 -13.85 18.24 -4.72
CA GLY A 74 -14.57 19.47 -5.07
C GLY A 74 -14.91 20.33 -3.84
N MET A 75 -13.97 20.42 -2.89
CA MET A 75 -14.12 21.16 -1.62
C MET A 75 -15.20 20.62 -0.67
N LYS A 76 -15.70 19.40 -0.91
CA LYS A 76 -16.66 18.75 0.00
C LYS A 76 -15.98 18.12 1.22
N ARG A 77 -16.66 18.22 2.37
CA ARG A 77 -16.34 17.46 3.60
C ARG A 77 -16.72 15.98 3.42
N ALA A 78 -16.11 15.10 4.19
CA ALA A 78 -16.43 13.67 4.16
C ALA A 78 -16.00 13.02 5.48
N ASP A 79 -16.67 11.95 5.88
CA ASP A 79 -16.15 11.06 6.91
C ASP A 79 -15.07 10.16 6.31
N VAL A 80 -13.96 10.03 7.04
CA VAL A 80 -12.77 9.30 6.59
C VAL A 80 -12.43 8.21 7.58
N ALA A 81 -11.89 7.10 7.08
CA ALA A 81 -11.39 6.02 7.91
C ALA A 81 -10.17 6.46 8.73
N THR A 82 -10.06 5.91 9.93
CA THR A 82 -8.99 6.21 10.91
C THR A 82 -8.49 4.92 11.56
N GLY A 83 -7.39 5.02 12.30
CA GLY A 83 -6.84 3.89 13.04
C GLY A 83 -5.82 3.09 12.23
N ASP A 84 -5.48 1.92 12.75
CA ASP A 84 -4.34 1.15 12.25
C ASP A 84 -4.58 0.53 10.87
N CYS A 85 -5.83 0.36 10.44
CA CYS A 85 -6.15 -0.13 9.09
C CYS A 85 -5.61 0.81 7.99
N VAL A 86 -5.83 2.12 8.12
CA VAL A 86 -5.36 3.11 7.15
C VAL A 86 -3.89 3.45 7.34
N ARG A 87 -3.33 3.27 8.55
CA ARG A 87 -1.89 3.43 8.81
C ARG A 87 -1.07 2.26 8.21
N LEU A 88 -1.59 1.04 8.26
CA LEU A 88 -0.99 -0.11 7.56
C LEU A 88 -1.02 0.14 6.05
N ALA A 89 -2.18 0.53 5.51
CA ALA A 89 -2.29 0.89 4.10
C ALA A 89 -1.32 2.00 3.69
N ALA A 90 -1.18 3.05 4.50
CA ALA A 90 -0.22 4.14 4.26
C ALA A 90 1.22 3.62 4.24
N THR A 91 1.57 2.75 5.18
CA THR A 91 2.90 2.13 5.26
C THR A 91 3.21 1.31 4.01
N VAL A 92 2.33 0.38 3.64
CA VAL A 92 2.47 -0.46 2.44
C VAL A 92 2.55 0.41 1.19
N SER A 93 1.64 1.39 1.06
CA SER A 93 1.63 2.33 -0.07
C SER A 93 2.92 3.13 -0.19
N LEU A 94 3.47 3.59 0.93
CA LEU A 94 4.68 4.41 0.96
C LEU A 94 5.93 3.61 0.59
N VAL A 95 6.07 2.39 1.11
CA VAL A 95 7.20 1.50 0.80
C VAL A 95 7.19 1.11 -0.68
N LEU A 96 6.03 0.71 -1.21
CA LEU A 96 5.90 0.39 -2.64
C LEU A 96 6.13 1.62 -3.53
N ALA A 97 5.66 2.80 -3.12
CA ALA A 97 5.95 4.04 -3.84
C ALA A 97 7.44 4.37 -3.83
N ALA A 98 8.13 4.15 -2.70
CA ALA A 98 9.57 4.36 -2.59
C ALA A 98 10.34 3.43 -3.54
N ALA A 99 9.98 2.15 -3.58
CA ALA A 99 10.59 1.19 -4.49
C ALA A 99 10.35 1.57 -5.95
N LYS A 100 9.11 1.90 -6.33
CA LYS A 100 8.77 2.38 -7.68
C LYS A 100 9.53 3.65 -8.10
N VAL A 101 9.71 4.60 -7.20
CA VAL A 101 10.45 5.84 -7.51
C VAL A 101 11.94 5.55 -7.69
N ARG A 102 12.50 4.60 -6.92
CA ARG A 102 13.89 4.15 -7.06
C ARG A 102 14.09 3.48 -8.42
N ASP A 103 13.24 2.50 -8.72
CA ASP A 103 13.17 1.75 -9.97
C ASP A 103 13.16 2.69 -11.20
N HIS A 104 12.19 3.61 -11.27
CA HIS A 104 12.16 4.60 -12.36
C HIS A 104 13.43 5.49 -12.42
N ALA A 105 14.08 5.75 -11.28
CA ALA A 105 15.31 6.55 -11.25
C ALA A 105 16.57 5.75 -11.62
N ASP A 106 16.51 4.42 -11.56
CA ASP A 106 17.52 3.47 -12.04
C ASP A 106 17.34 3.22 -13.54
N ASP A 107 16.10 3.04 -14.01
CA ASP A 107 15.76 2.74 -15.41
C ASP A 107 15.72 3.96 -16.33
N HIS A 108 15.88 5.17 -15.77
CA HIS A 108 15.75 6.43 -16.48
C HIS A 108 14.34 6.75 -17.01
N ASP A 109 13.33 6.23 -16.33
CA ASP A 109 11.93 6.38 -16.70
C ASP A 109 11.24 7.62 -16.14
N GLY A 110 10.54 8.33 -17.04
CA GLY A 110 9.69 9.47 -16.72
C GLY A 110 10.42 10.59 -15.95
N VAL A 111 9.66 11.31 -15.11
CA VAL A 111 10.19 12.46 -14.36
C VAL A 111 11.24 12.03 -13.32
N ALA A 112 11.07 10.85 -12.71
CA ALA A 112 12.01 10.34 -11.71
C ALA A 112 13.35 9.91 -12.33
N GLY A 113 13.32 9.44 -13.58
CA GLY A 113 14.48 9.04 -14.37
C GLY A 113 15.21 10.19 -15.08
N ALA A 114 14.59 11.37 -15.21
CA ALA A 114 15.22 12.53 -15.82
C ALA A 114 16.45 13.01 -15.01
N ALA A 115 17.58 13.25 -15.70
CA ALA A 115 18.89 13.49 -15.08
C ALA A 115 18.89 14.57 -13.98
N GLY A 116 18.18 15.68 -14.18
CA GLY A 116 18.08 16.76 -13.19
C GLY A 116 17.26 16.41 -11.94
N PHE A 117 16.39 15.40 -12.01
CA PHE A 117 15.47 15.01 -10.94
C PHE A 117 15.88 13.73 -10.21
N ARG A 118 16.69 12.86 -10.82
CA ARG A 118 17.16 11.59 -10.24
C ARG A 118 17.72 11.71 -8.81
N PRO A 119 18.60 12.68 -8.47
CA PRO A 119 19.13 12.77 -7.11
C PRO A 119 18.05 13.07 -6.07
N ALA A 120 17.09 13.93 -6.44
CA ALA A 120 15.95 14.27 -5.59
C ALA A 120 14.99 13.09 -5.46
N ALA A 121 14.68 12.39 -6.57
CA ALA A 121 13.86 11.19 -6.59
C ALA A 121 14.44 10.10 -5.66
N ARG A 122 15.73 9.80 -5.78
CA ARG A 122 16.43 8.84 -4.90
C ARG A 122 16.40 9.26 -3.43
N ARG A 123 16.53 10.56 -3.14
CA ARG A 123 16.44 11.08 -1.76
C ARG A 123 15.04 10.91 -1.19
N ILE A 124 14.01 11.19 -1.98
CA ILE A 124 12.60 10.99 -1.59
C ILE A 124 12.33 9.51 -1.35
N ALA A 125 12.71 8.64 -2.28
CA ALA A 125 12.57 7.19 -2.14
C ALA A 125 13.22 6.67 -0.86
N ARG A 126 14.48 7.04 -0.58
CA ARG A 126 15.16 6.64 0.67
C ARG A 126 14.45 7.16 1.92
N ARG A 127 13.95 8.39 1.90
CA ARG A 127 13.20 8.96 3.04
C ARG A 127 11.91 8.18 3.28
N TRP A 128 11.15 7.93 2.22
CA TRP A 128 9.88 7.20 2.28
C TRP A 128 10.06 5.76 2.73
N ALA A 129 11.10 5.06 2.26
CA ALA A 129 11.44 3.72 2.72
C ALA A 129 11.67 3.68 4.24
N ARG A 130 12.53 4.56 4.78
CA ARG A 130 12.81 4.62 6.23
C ARG A 130 11.58 5.01 7.05
N GLN A 131 10.78 5.95 6.55
CA GLN A 131 9.55 6.36 7.21
C GLN A 131 8.52 5.21 7.24
N GLY A 132 8.41 4.46 6.14
CA GLY A 132 7.56 3.27 6.06
C GLY A 132 8.02 2.19 7.02
N GLU A 133 9.33 1.88 7.07
CA GLU A 133 9.91 0.93 8.01
C GLU A 133 9.60 1.30 9.48
N SER A 134 9.80 2.57 9.84
CA SER A 134 9.51 3.04 11.20
C SER A 134 8.03 2.91 11.57
N THR A 135 7.10 3.27 10.68
CA THR A 135 5.66 3.13 10.96
C THR A 135 5.22 1.67 10.93
N GLY A 136 5.78 0.86 10.03
CA GLY A 136 5.55 -0.58 9.96
C GLY A 136 5.93 -1.29 11.25
N ALA A 137 7.11 -1.02 11.78
CA ALA A 137 7.56 -1.54 13.07
C ALA A 137 6.58 -1.17 14.21
N GLY A 138 6.08 0.08 14.21
CA GLY A 138 5.05 0.52 15.17
C GLY A 138 3.70 -0.19 15.03
N LEU A 139 3.43 -0.84 13.90
CA LEU A 139 2.23 -1.66 13.62
C LEU A 139 2.52 -3.17 13.71
N GLY A 140 3.73 -3.56 14.12
CA GLY A 140 4.19 -4.95 14.12
C GLY A 140 4.28 -5.57 12.71
N PHE A 141 4.37 -4.75 11.67
CA PHE A 141 4.50 -5.18 10.28
C PHE A 141 5.95 -5.04 9.82
N ASP A 142 6.58 -6.16 9.47
CA ASP A 142 7.89 -6.14 8.84
C ASP A 142 7.76 -5.71 7.37
N THR A 143 8.13 -4.47 7.06
CA THR A 143 8.12 -3.97 5.68
C THR A 143 9.24 -4.56 4.82
N GLY A 144 10.23 -5.20 5.44
CA GLY A 144 11.35 -5.86 4.76
C GLY A 144 10.89 -6.93 3.78
N VAL A 145 9.78 -7.63 4.07
CA VAL A 145 9.20 -8.63 3.16
C VAL A 145 8.75 -8.00 1.83
N LEU A 146 8.25 -6.76 1.85
CA LEU A 146 7.85 -6.04 0.65
C LEU A 146 9.06 -5.54 -0.14
N VAL A 147 10.07 -5.02 0.56
CA VAL A 147 11.29 -4.51 -0.08
C VAL A 147 12.06 -5.64 -0.73
N THR A 148 12.25 -6.75 0.00
CA THR A 148 12.96 -7.95 -0.47
C THR A 148 12.29 -8.52 -1.72
N ALA A 149 10.96 -8.62 -1.72
CA ALA A 149 10.23 -9.09 -2.88
C ALA A 149 10.39 -8.19 -4.10
N VAL A 150 10.35 -6.86 -3.93
CA VAL A 150 10.55 -5.93 -5.05
C VAL A 150 11.98 -5.98 -5.57
N ASP A 151 12.98 -6.06 -4.69
CA ASP A 151 14.38 -6.14 -5.12
C ASP A 151 14.65 -7.48 -5.85
N ARG A 152 14.06 -8.60 -5.37
CA ARG A 152 14.15 -9.91 -6.03
C ARG A 152 13.42 -9.95 -7.38
N GLN A 153 12.34 -9.18 -7.55
CA GLN A 153 11.62 -9.09 -8.82
C GLN A 153 12.53 -8.64 -9.98
N GLY A 154 13.39 -7.65 -9.76
CA GLY A 154 14.33 -7.17 -10.78
C GLY A 154 15.36 -8.23 -11.18
N GLU A 155 15.83 -9.04 -10.22
CA GLU A 155 16.75 -10.16 -10.49
C GLU A 155 16.09 -11.26 -11.33
N VAL A 156 14.84 -11.61 -10.99
CA VAL A 156 14.05 -12.62 -11.71
C VAL A 156 13.73 -12.15 -13.13
N GLU A 157 13.35 -10.88 -13.31
CA GLU A 157 13.05 -10.31 -14.62
C GLU A 157 14.30 -10.23 -15.51
N ALA A 158 15.44 -9.86 -14.95
CA ALA A 158 16.70 -9.81 -15.69
C ALA A 158 17.19 -11.20 -16.14
N ALA A 159 16.86 -12.26 -15.39
CA ALA A 159 17.21 -13.64 -15.71
C ALA A 159 16.20 -14.32 -16.66
N ALA A 160 15.01 -13.75 -16.86
CA ALA A 160 13.95 -14.35 -17.65
C ALA A 160 14.31 -14.41 -19.15
N VAL A 161 13.97 -15.53 -19.80
CA VAL A 161 14.15 -15.76 -21.25
C VAL A 161 12.82 -16.13 -21.90
N ILE A 162 12.77 -16.13 -23.24
CA ILE A 162 11.60 -16.61 -23.97
C ILE A 162 11.35 -18.08 -23.59
N GLY A 163 10.18 -18.36 -23.02
CA GLY A 163 9.80 -19.68 -22.52
C GLY A 163 9.84 -19.83 -21.00
N THR A 164 10.35 -18.84 -20.25
CA THR A 164 10.24 -18.84 -18.78
C THR A 164 8.77 -18.84 -18.35
N PRO A 165 8.34 -19.76 -17.47
CA PRO A 165 6.98 -19.79 -16.95
C PRO A 165 6.59 -18.49 -16.25
N LEU A 166 5.38 -17.99 -16.50
CA LEU A 166 4.90 -16.75 -15.88
C LEU A 166 4.92 -16.82 -14.35
N LEU A 167 4.60 -17.98 -13.77
CA LEU A 167 4.61 -18.17 -12.32
C LEU A 167 6.00 -18.00 -11.71
N GLU A 168 7.06 -18.40 -12.41
CA GLU A 168 8.44 -18.16 -11.96
C GLU A 168 8.77 -16.67 -11.99
N VAL A 169 8.31 -15.96 -13.04
CA VAL A 169 8.54 -14.51 -13.16
C VAL A 169 7.78 -13.72 -12.08
N THR A 170 6.63 -14.21 -11.60
CA THR A 170 5.78 -13.51 -10.62
C THR A 170 5.92 -14.01 -9.18
N GLU A 171 6.75 -15.02 -8.92
CA GLU A 171 6.97 -15.59 -7.56
C GLU A 171 7.31 -14.54 -6.49
N PRO A 172 8.13 -13.50 -6.78
CA PRO A 172 8.43 -12.50 -5.76
C PRO A 172 7.18 -11.72 -5.33
N THR A 173 6.26 -11.45 -6.26
CA THR A 173 4.98 -10.79 -5.93
C THR A 173 4.06 -11.69 -5.10
N GLU A 174 4.12 -13.02 -5.29
CA GLU A 174 3.36 -13.99 -4.49
C GLU A 174 3.82 -14.03 -3.03
N THR A 175 5.12 -13.84 -2.77
CA THR A 175 5.70 -13.84 -1.42
C THR A 175 5.55 -12.50 -0.70
N ALA A 176 5.38 -11.40 -1.43
CA ALA A 176 5.23 -10.02 -0.94
C ALA A 176 3.88 -9.69 -0.26
N THR A 177 3.28 -10.58 0.53
CA THR A 177 1.88 -10.36 0.96
C THR A 177 1.77 -9.58 2.28
N ALA A 178 1.39 -8.30 2.17
CA ALA A 178 0.86 -7.54 3.31
C ALA A 178 -0.52 -8.06 3.77
N PHE A 179 -1.17 -8.91 2.97
CA PHE A 179 -2.50 -9.45 3.21
C PHE A 179 -2.57 -10.29 4.49
N GLY A 180 -1.54 -11.09 4.80
CA GLY A 180 -1.51 -11.86 6.05
C GLY A 180 -1.55 -11.00 7.30
N HIS A 181 -0.89 -9.84 7.27
CA HIS A 181 -0.87 -8.91 8.39
C HIS A 181 -2.23 -8.27 8.67
N THR A 182 -3.12 -8.23 7.66
CA THR A 182 -4.47 -7.68 7.86
C THR A 182 -5.28 -8.47 8.88
N ALA A 183 -5.12 -9.80 8.93
CA ALA A 183 -5.75 -10.66 9.91
C ALA A 183 -5.20 -10.46 11.34
N VAL A 184 -3.92 -10.05 11.45
CA VAL A 184 -3.28 -9.73 12.73
C VAL A 184 -3.90 -8.47 13.31
N LEU A 185 -3.99 -7.40 12.52
CA LEU A 185 -4.58 -6.13 12.96
C LEU A 185 -6.09 -6.23 13.23
N ALA A 186 -6.80 -7.15 12.56
CA ALA A 186 -8.25 -7.32 12.73
C ALA A 186 -8.66 -8.04 14.04
N GLY A 187 -7.72 -8.48 14.88
CA GLY A 187 -8.03 -9.06 16.20
C GLY A 187 -7.67 -10.52 16.42
N GLY A 188 -6.75 -11.10 15.62
CA GLY A 188 -5.93 -12.23 16.08
C GLY A 188 -6.30 -13.64 15.60
N PRO A 189 -5.74 -14.70 16.23
CA PRO A 189 -5.50 -16.01 15.62
C PRO A 189 -6.75 -16.82 15.21
N ALA A 190 -7.94 -16.47 15.71
CA ALA A 190 -9.19 -17.07 15.24
C ALA A 190 -9.50 -16.71 13.77
N ILE A 191 -9.12 -15.52 13.32
CA ILE A 191 -9.24 -15.09 11.92
C ILE A 191 -8.17 -15.78 11.05
N ARG A 192 -6.94 -15.97 11.56
CA ARG A 192 -5.89 -16.75 10.86
C ARG A 192 -6.34 -18.18 10.55
N ARG A 193 -7.04 -18.85 11.48
CA ARG A 193 -7.58 -20.21 11.26
C ARG A 193 -8.66 -20.27 10.18
N ARG A 194 -9.35 -19.15 9.92
CA ARG A 194 -10.40 -19.05 8.89
C ARG A 194 -9.83 -18.77 7.48
N TRP A 195 -8.61 -18.23 7.42
CA TRP A 195 -7.89 -17.89 6.17
C TRP A 195 -6.43 -18.38 6.19
N PRO A 196 -6.17 -19.70 6.33
CA PRO A 196 -4.83 -20.24 6.55
C PRO A 196 -3.82 -19.82 5.47
N ARG A 197 -4.21 -19.80 4.19
CA ARG A 197 -3.32 -19.42 3.08
C ARG A 197 -2.82 -17.97 3.11
N LEU A 198 -3.50 -17.05 3.81
CA LEU A 198 -3.04 -15.67 3.96
C LEU A 198 -2.11 -15.51 5.18
N ALA A 199 -2.22 -16.38 6.19
CA ALA A 199 -1.43 -16.30 7.40
C ALA A 199 0.00 -16.87 7.24
N ASP A 200 0.20 -17.74 6.25
CA ASP A 200 1.46 -18.48 6.05
C ASP A 200 2.58 -17.70 5.34
N CYS A 201 2.33 -16.48 4.86
CA CYS A 201 3.38 -15.65 4.22
C CYS A 201 4.37 -14.98 5.19
N SER A 202 4.38 -15.36 6.48
CA SER A 202 5.40 -14.90 7.45
C SER A 202 6.60 -15.84 7.58
N ALA A 203 6.61 -16.95 6.83
CA ALA A 203 7.67 -17.95 6.85
C ALA A 203 7.97 -18.45 5.43
N ALA A 204 8.56 -17.59 4.60
CA ALA A 204 9.33 -17.96 3.41
C ALA A 204 10.40 -16.89 3.19
#